data_AF-A0A538NGS2-F1
#
_entry.id   AF-A0A538NGS2-F1
#
_cell.length_a   1.000
_cell.length_b   1.000
_cell.length_c   1.000
_cell.angle_alpha   90.00
_cell.angle_beta   90.00
_cell.angle_gamma   90.00
#
_symmetry.space_group_name_H-M   'P 1'
#
loop_
_entity.id
_entity.type
_entity.pdbx_description
1 polymer ?
#
loop_
_entity_poly.entity_id
_entity_poly.type
_entity_poly.pdbx_seq_one_letter_code
_entity_poly.pdbx_strand_id
1 'polypeptide(L)'
;DGTWRMQQEDIDRVQEFRKCIECFLCQDVCHVLRDHQMHDRFIGPRFLIYAAALEMHPLDTEDRVTELREAHGIGYCNITKCCTKVCPEEIQITDNGIIPLKERVVDEFYDPLGWIWRLGKRKGES
;
A
#
# COMPACT_ATOMS: atom_id res chain seq x y z
N ASP A 1 25.87 8.08 4.60
CA ASP A 1 26.97 7.21 5.09
C ASP A 1 27.48 6.25 4.01
N GLY A 2 26.78 6.09 2.87
CA GLY A 2 27.24 5.26 1.74
C GLY A 2 27.31 3.75 2.02
N THR A 3 26.93 3.32 3.23
CA THR A 3 26.99 1.93 3.71
C THR A 3 25.86 1.06 3.18
N TRP A 4 24.74 1.66 2.81
CA TRP A 4 23.55 0.95 2.34
C TRP A 4 23.67 0.61 0.85
N ARG A 5 23.58 -0.68 0.53
CA ARG A 5 23.52 -1.22 -0.83
C ARG A 5 22.08 -1.67 -1.08
N MET A 6 21.46 -1.15 -2.12
CA MET A 6 20.10 -1.49 -2.54
C MET A 6 20.12 -1.77 -4.05
N GLN A 7 19.36 -2.76 -4.52
CA GLN A 7 19.24 -3.00 -5.96
C GLN A 7 18.30 -1.97 -6.57
N GLN A 8 18.56 -1.56 -7.80
CA GLN A 8 17.71 -0.58 -8.49
C GLN A 8 16.26 -1.07 -8.59
N GLU A 9 16.07 -2.37 -8.84
CA GLU A 9 14.75 -3.02 -8.92
C GLU A 9 13.93 -2.86 -7.62
N ASP A 10 14.59 -2.94 -6.45
CA ASP A 10 13.94 -2.75 -5.15
C ASP A 10 13.53 -1.29 -4.89
N ILE A 11 14.07 -0.35 -5.67
CA ILE A 11 13.90 1.09 -5.47
C ILE A 11 12.95 1.70 -6.49
N ASP A 12 12.90 1.16 -7.71
CA ASP A 12 12.14 1.71 -8.84
C ASP A 12 10.67 1.98 -8.47
N ARG A 13 10.03 1.04 -7.76
CA ARG A 13 8.65 1.18 -7.30
C ARG A 13 8.50 2.35 -6.31
N VAL A 14 9.41 2.48 -5.35
CA VAL A 14 9.33 3.55 -4.34
C VAL A 14 9.69 4.91 -4.93
N GLN A 15 10.58 4.96 -5.93
CA GLN A 15 10.88 6.17 -6.68
C GLN A 15 9.65 6.71 -7.41
N GLU A 16 8.81 5.83 -7.95
CA GLU A 16 7.54 6.25 -8.56
C GLU A 16 6.66 7.02 -7.57
N PHE A 17 6.50 6.52 -6.34
CA PHE A 17 5.67 7.15 -5.32
C PHE A 17 6.22 8.50 -4.86
N ARG A 18 7.54 8.70 -4.93
CA ARG A 18 8.21 9.97 -4.60
C ARG A 18 7.96 11.08 -5.62
N LYS A 19 7.42 10.78 -6.79
CA LYS A 19 6.94 11.80 -7.74
C LYS A 19 5.73 12.57 -7.20
N CYS A 20 5.07 12.10 -6.14
CA CYS A 20 3.85 12.73 -5.64
C CYS A 20 4.09 14.18 -5.19
N ILE A 21 3.46 15.13 -5.87
CA ILE A 21 3.52 16.57 -5.56
C ILE A 21 2.47 17.05 -4.54
N GLU A 22 1.81 16.13 -3.85
CA GLU A 22 0.79 16.45 -2.83
C GLU A 22 -0.34 17.38 -3.33
N CYS A 23 -0.80 17.22 -4.58
CA CYS A 23 -1.90 18.04 -5.13
C CYS A 23 -3.30 17.64 -4.64
N PHE A 24 -3.43 16.50 -3.94
CA PHE A 24 -4.69 15.96 -3.40
C PHE A 24 -5.82 15.65 -4.41
N LEU A 25 -5.60 15.76 -5.72
CA LEU A 25 -6.61 15.39 -6.74
C LEU A 25 -7.10 13.94 -6.61
N CYS A 26 -6.20 13.03 -6.25
CA CYS A 26 -6.56 11.64 -6.01
C CYS A 26 -7.50 11.46 -4.80
N GLN A 27 -7.37 12.29 -3.76
CA GLN A 27 -8.29 12.28 -2.62
C GLN A 27 -9.65 12.79 -3.02
N ASP A 28 -9.69 13.95 -3.68
CA ASP A 28 -10.93 14.62 -4.03
C ASP A 28 -11.80 13.78 -4.96
N VAL A 29 -11.21 13.10 -5.96
CA VAL A 29 -11.97 12.23 -6.89
C VAL A 29 -12.35 10.87 -6.30
N CYS A 30 -11.79 10.48 -5.14
CA CYS A 30 -12.02 9.15 -4.61
C CYS A 30 -13.48 8.98 -4.19
N HIS A 31 -14.22 8.14 -4.91
CA HIS A 31 -15.65 7.87 -4.64
C HIS A 31 -15.95 7.41 -3.20
N VAL A 32 -15.00 6.72 -2.53
CA VAL A 32 -15.15 6.31 -1.12
C VAL A 32 -15.15 7.52 -0.18
N LEU A 33 -14.34 8.54 -0.48
CA LEU A 33 -14.30 9.77 0.30
C LEU A 33 -15.41 10.73 -0.13
N ARG A 34 -15.54 10.97 -1.43
CA ARG A 34 -16.49 11.92 -2.00
C ARG A 34 -17.95 11.50 -1.82
N ASP A 35 -18.28 10.28 -2.25
CA ASP A 35 -19.68 9.85 -2.36
C ASP A 35 -20.14 9.13 -1.08
N HIS A 36 -19.26 8.32 -0.49
CA HIS A 36 -19.57 7.56 0.74
C HIS A 36 -19.16 8.29 2.03
N GLN A 37 -18.54 9.48 1.94
CA GLN A 37 -18.18 10.34 3.08
C GLN A 37 -17.36 9.63 4.18
N MET A 38 -16.52 8.67 3.82
CA MET A 38 -15.81 7.79 4.76
C MET A 38 -14.52 8.40 5.36
N HIS A 39 -14.41 9.73 5.45
CA HIS A 39 -13.19 10.42 5.89
C HIS A 39 -12.72 10.01 7.29
N ASP A 40 -13.65 9.63 8.19
CA ASP A 40 -13.33 9.19 9.56
C ASP A 40 -12.76 7.76 9.63
N ARG A 41 -12.86 6.99 8.56
CA ARG A 41 -12.52 5.54 8.54
C ARG A 41 -11.56 5.16 7.43
N PHE A 42 -11.41 5.99 6.41
CA PHE A 42 -10.53 5.74 5.28
C PHE A 42 -9.66 6.95 5.04
N ILE A 43 -8.34 6.78 5.11
CA ILE A 43 -7.42 7.89 4.91
C ILE A 43 -7.36 8.31 3.43
N GLY A 44 -7.60 7.37 2.51
CA GLY A 44 -7.63 7.64 1.08
C GLY A 44 -6.28 7.57 0.34
N PRO A 45 -6.33 7.63 -1.01
CA PRO A 45 -5.22 7.28 -1.90
C PRO A 45 -3.93 8.07 -1.69
N ARG A 46 -3.99 9.39 -1.39
CA ARG A 46 -2.75 10.17 -1.20
C ARG A 46 -1.94 9.63 -0.03
N PHE A 47 -2.58 9.43 1.12
CA PHE A 47 -1.89 8.97 2.31
C PHE A 47 -1.49 7.49 2.21
N LEU A 48 -2.28 6.66 1.52
CA LEU A 48 -1.86 5.28 1.21
C LEU A 48 -0.62 5.20 0.34
N ILE A 49 -0.40 6.15 -0.58
CA ILE A 49 0.85 6.19 -1.38
C ILE A 49 2.06 6.57 -0.55
N TYR A 50 1.87 7.41 0.46
CA TYR A 50 2.94 7.67 1.42
C TYR A 50 3.25 6.43 2.25
N ALA A 51 2.23 5.72 2.74
CA ALA A 51 2.43 4.45 3.43
C ALA A 51 3.12 3.43 2.52
N ALA A 52 2.73 3.31 1.25
CA ALA A 52 3.37 2.44 0.27
C ALA A 52 4.86 2.75 0.07
N ALA A 53 5.22 4.03 0.04
CA ALA A 53 6.61 4.45 -0.09
C ALA A 53 7.50 4.06 1.09
N LEU A 54 6.93 3.91 2.29
CA LEU A 54 7.64 3.42 3.48
C LEU A 54 7.65 1.89 3.52
N GLU A 55 6.47 1.29 3.41
CA GLU A 55 6.23 -0.15 3.51
C GLU A 55 6.92 -0.99 2.45
N MET A 56 7.27 -0.39 1.30
CA MET A 56 7.99 -1.06 0.22
C MET A 56 9.45 -0.59 0.13
N HIS A 57 9.91 0.27 1.04
CA HIS A 57 11.29 0.72 1.04
C HIS A 57 12.19 -0.40 1.58
N PRO A 58 13.25 -0.82 0.87
CA PRO A 58 14.04 -1.99 1.27
C PRO A 58 14.89 -1.79 2.53
N LEU A 59 15.01 -0.55 3.01
CA LEU A 59 15.64 -0.23 4.31
C LEU A 59 14.64 -0.01 5.44
N ASP A 60 13.34 0.06 5.14
CA ASP A 60 12.34 0.12 6.19
C ASP A 60 12.19 -1.28 6.80
N THR A 61 12.19 -1.33 8.13
CA THR A 61 12.14 -2.59 8.90
C THR A 61 10.91 -2.67 9.80
N GLU A 62 10.07 -1.65 9.76
CA GLU A 62 8.85 -1.59 10.55
C GLU A 62 7.71 -2.27 9.79
N ASP A 63 6.81 -2.92 10.54
CA ASP A 63 5.63 -3.57 9.98
C ASP A 63 4.36 -2.81 10.35
N ARG A 64 3.75 -2.14 9.37
CA ARG A 64 2.53 -1.34 9.56
C ARG A 64 1.28 -2.04 9.03
N VAL A 65 1.31 -3.36 8.78
CA VAL A 65 0.17 -4.11 8.20
C VAL A 65 -1.10 -4.01 9.06
N THR A 66 -0.98 -4.05 10.39
CA THR A 66 -2.12 -3.85 11.30
C THR A 66 -2.67 -2.42 11.20
N GLU A 67 -1.80 -1.42 11.18
CA GLU A 67 -2.19 -0.01 11.05
C GLU A 67 -2.88 0.26 9.71
N LEU A 68 -2.38 -0.33 8.62
CA LEU A 68 -2.99 -0.27 7.29
C LEU A 68 -4.44 -0.76 7.31
N ARG A 69 -4.72 -1.83 8.04
CA ARG A 69 -6.06 -2.39 8.18
C ARG A 69 -6.96 -1.53 9.06
N GLU A 70 -6.49 -1.20 10.26
CA GLU A 70 -7.34 -0.68 11.33
C GLU A 70 -7.44 0.85 11.33
N ALA A 71 -6.30 1.54 11.24
CA ALA A 71 -6.24 3.00 11.30
C ALA A 71 -6.41 3.62 9.91
N HIS A 72 -5.77 3.05 8.90
CA HIS A 72 -5.80 3.61 7.54
C HIS A 72 -7.04 3.18 6.75
N GLY A 73 -7.71 2.11 7.17
CA GLY A 73 -8.93 1.62 6.55
C GLY A 73 -8.73 1.16 5.11
N ILE A 74 -7.58 0.57 4.78
CA ILE A 74 -7.24 0.21 3.39
C ILE A 74 -8.28 -0.71 2.74
N GLY A 75 -9.02 -1.48 3.54
CA GLY A 75 -10.12 -2.32 3.11
C GLY A 75 -11.24 -1.57 2.37
N TYR A 76 -11.42 -0.27 2.63
CA TYR A 76 -12.47 0.54 2.00
C TYR A 76 -12.17 0.91 0.54
N CYS A 77 -10.92 0.84 0.07
CA CYS A 77 -10.62 1.14 -1.32
C CYS A 77 -11.27 0.10 -2.26
N ASN A 78 -12.08 0.52 -3.21
CA ASN A 78 -12.77 -0.39 -4.15
C ASN A 78 -12.00 -0.62 -5.47
N ILE A 79 -10.73 -0.22 -5.56
CA ILE A 79 -9.83 -0.50 -6.70
C ILE A 79 -10.42 -0.01 -8.05
N THR A 80 -11.18 1.09 -8.04
CA THR A 80 -11.80 1.67 -9.24
C THR A 80 -10.83 2.47 -10.13
N LYS A 81 -9.60 2.69 -9.64
CA LYS A 81 -8.54 3.46 -10.30
C LYS A 81 -8.89 4.93 -10.57
N CYS A 82 -9.90 5.49 -9.91
CA CYS A 82 -10.23 6.93 -10.01
C CYS A 82 -9.03 7.82 -9.65
N CYS A 83 -8.30 7.47 -8.59
CA CYS A 83 -7.09 8.16 -8.15
C CYS A 83 -5.94 8.11 -9.18
N THR A 84 -5.70 6.96 -9.82
CA THR A 84 -4.67 6.81 -10.85
C THR A 84 -4.98 7.69 -12.06
N LYS A 85 -6.23 7.70 -12.52
CA LYS A 85 -6.65 8.41 -13.73
C LYS A 85 -6.47 9.94 -13.66
N VAL A 86 -6.49 10.51 -12.46
CA VAL A 86 -6.37 11.97 -12.25
C VAL A 86 -4.99 12.41 -11.80
N CYS A 87 -4.05 11.47 -11.57
CA CYS A 87 -2.74 11.83 -11.04
C CYS A 87 -1.91 12.54 -12.13
N PRO A 88 -1.50 13.81 -11.92
CA PRO A 88 -0.75 14.55 -12.94
C PRO A 88 0.68 14.03 -13.13
N GLU A 89 1.20 13.31 -12.13
CA GLU A 89 2.56 12.71 -12.13
C GLU A 89 2.57 11.27 -12.65
N GLU A 90 1.43 10.82 -13.18
CA GLU A 90 1.22 9.51 -13.79
C GLU A 90 1.59 8.33 -12.87
N ILE A 91 1.47 8.53 -11.56
CA ILE A 91 1.72 7.50 -10.55
C ILE A 91 0.64 6.43 -10.68
N GLN A 92 1.05 5.16 -10.78
CA GLN A 92 0.19 3.99 -10.76
C GLN A 92 -0.29 3.70 -9.33
N ILE A 93 -1.03 4.66 -8.76
CA ILE A 93 -1.46 4.69 -7.36
C ILE A 93 -2.12 3.38 -6.94
N THR A 94 -3.03 2.89 -7.79
CA THR A 94 -3.78 1.68 -7.49
C THR A 94 -2.91 0.43 -7.64
N ASP A 95 -2.30 0.25 -8.80
CA ASP A 95 -1.67 -1.02 -9.19
C ASP A 95 -0.34 -1.26 -8.48
N ASN A 96 0.51 -0.22 -8.37
CA ASN A 96 1.82 -0.35 -7.74
C ASN A 96 1.77 -0.05 -6.23
N GLY A 97 0.81 0.77 -5.78
CA GLY A 97 0.69 1.19 -4.38
C GLY A 97 -0.38 0.44 -3.59
N ILE A 98 -1.65 0.72 -3.86
CA ILE A 98 -2.77 0.26 -3.01
C ILE A 98 -2.98 -1.26 -3.08
N ILE A 99 -2.89 -1.89 -4.26
CA ILE A 99 -3.09 -3.33 -4.41
C ILE A 99 -2.03 -4.11 -3.59
N PRO A 100 -0.71 -3.85 -3.71
CA PRO A 100 0.28 -4.59 -2.92
C PRO A 100 0.12 -4.39 -1.41
N LEU A 101 -0.26 -3.18 -0.97
CA LEU A 101 -0.60 -2.96 0.45
C LEU A 101 -1.82 -3.77 0.89
N LYS A 102 -2.85 -3.88 0.04
CA LYS A 102 -4.01 -4.73 0.31
C LYS A 102 -3.65 -6.21 0.35
N GLU A 103 -2.83 -6.70 -0.57
CA GLU A 103 -2.38 -8.08 -0.61
C GLU A 103 -1.68 -8.45 0.70
N ARG A 104 -0.77 -7.61 1.21
CA ARG A 104 -0.14 -7.82 2.52
C ARG A 104 -1.14 -7.91 3.67
N VAL A 105 -2.16 -7.07 3.68
CA VAL A 105 -3.24 -7.14 4.69
C VAL A 105 -4.08 -8.41 4.54
N VAL A 106 -4.33 -8.86 3.32
CA VAL A 106 -5.05 -10.11 3.04
C VAL A 106 -4.25 -11.32 3.51
N ASP A 107 -2.96 -11.39 3.18
CA ASP A 107 -2.07 -12.48 3.55
C ASP A 107 -1.90 -12.63 5.06
N GLU A 108 -1.94 -11.51 5.80
CA GLU A 108 -1.76 -11.48 7.25
C GLU A 108 -3.05 -11.72 8.04
N PHE A 109 -4.23 -11.30 7.53
CA PHE A 109 -5.48 -11.37 8.30
C PHE A 109 -6.57 -12.28 7.71
N TYR A 110 -6.46 -12.66 6.43
CA TYR A 110 -7.57 -13.29 5.71
C TYR A 110 -7.18 -14.55 4.92
N ASP A 111 -5.90 -14.94 4.85
CA ASP A 111 -5.44 -16.17 4.16
C ASP A 111 -5.14 -17.35 5.13
N PRO A 112 -6.17 -18.10 5.57
CA PRO A 112 -5.96 -19.25 6.45
C PRO A 112 -5.20 -20.40 5.77
N LEU A 113 -5.30 -20.53 4.44
CA LEU A 113 -4.61 -21.59 3.70
C LEU A 113 -3.11 -21.31 3.64
N GLY A 114 -2.72 -20.06 3.40
CA GLY A 114 -1.33 -19.62 3.47
C GLY A 114 -0.70 -19.85 4.84
N TRP A 115 -1.44 -19.65 5.93
CA TRP A 115 -0.95 -19.94 7.28
C TRP A 115 -0.73 -21.43 7.49
N ILE A 116 -1.70 -22.28 7.11
CA ILE A 116 -1.60 -23.74 7.23
C ILE A 116 -0.40 -24.24 6.42
N TRP A 117 -0.21 -23.75 5.19
CA TRP A 117 0.92 -24.12 4.36
C TRP A 117 2.27 -23.69 4.95
N ARG A 118 2.38 -22.44 5.45
CA ARG A 118 3.57 -21.94 6.17
C ARG A 118 3.89 -22.79 7.41
N LEU A 119 2.87 -23.19 8.17
CA LEU A 119 3.02 -24.04 9.34
C LEU A 119 3.52 -25.45 8.96
N GLY A 120 2.97 -26.00 7.87
CA GLY A 120 3.39 -27.29 7.31
C GLY A 120 4.83 -27.32 6.83
N LYS A 121 5.30 -26.25 6.15
CA LYS A 121 6.70 -26.10 5.74
C LYS A 121 7.67 -26.05 6.92
N ARG A 122 7.37 -25.24 7.95
CA ARG A 122 8.22 -25.12 9.15
C ARG A 122 8.42 -26.44 9.89
N LYS A 123 7.45 -27.36 9.80
CA LYS A 123 7.50 -28.68 10.44
C LYS A 123 8.28 -29.74 9.62
N GLY A 124 8.52 -29.48 8.33
CA GLY A 124 9.31 -30.35 7.45
C GLY A 124 10.82 -30.06 7.46
N GLU A 125 11.22 -28.89 7.97
CA GLU A 125 12.62 -28.45 8.08
C GLU A 125 13.20 -28.63 9.50
N SER A 126 12.41 -29.18 10.44
CA SER A 126 12.78 -29.47 11.83
C SER A 126 12.95 -30.96 12.10
#